data_AF-A0A154V390-F1
#
_entry.id   AF-A0A154V390-F1
#
_cell.length_a   1.000
_cell.length_b   1.000
_cell.length_c   1.000
_cell.angle_alpha   90.00
_cell.angle_beta   90.00
_cell.angle_gamma   90.00
#
_symmetry.space_group_name_H-M   'P 1'
#
loop_
_entity.id
_entity.type
_entity.pdbx_description
1 polymer ?
#
loop_
_entity_poly.entity_id
_entity_poly.type
_entity_poly.pdbx_seq_one_letter_code
_entity_poly.pdbx_strand_id
1 'polypeptide(L)'
;MTGQTSGNGWRIDPDTVRTVLTATRNDLSGLDTAKAAVTKAIEGASAVVGPKTAAALALISGNPLLSQIAAVDSAVGKVIDQTQLALDAYTQGDDEMATNLSQGAGR
;
A
#
# COMPACT_ATOMS: atom_id res chain seq x y z
N MET A 1 35.28 5.57 -0.45
CA MET A 1 35.04 6.12 -1.80
C MET A 1 33.54 6.10 -2.03
N THR A 2 32.91 7.25 -1.82
CA THR A 2 31.45 7.45 -1.92
C THR A 2 31.09 7.66 -3.39
N GLY A 3 30.65 6.59 -4.05
CA GLY A 3 30.02 6.67 -5.37
C GLY A 3 28.58 7.11 -5.22
N GLN A 4 28.36 8.41 -5.01
CA GLN A 4 27.07 9.02 -5.29
C GLN A 4 26.85 8.89 -6.80
N THR A 5 26.02 7.94 -7.21
CA THR A 5 25.42 7.95 -8.54
C THR A 5 24.50 9.16 -8.59
N SER A 6 25.04 10.27 -9.11
CA SER A 6 24.28 11.36 -9.69
C SER A 6 23.52 10.83 -10.91
N GLY A 7 22.53 9.97 -10.70
CA GLY A 7 21.56 9.62 -11.72
C GLY A 7 20.73 10.86 -11.96
N ASN A 8 20.79 11.42 -13.17
CA ASN A 8 19.97 12.56 -13.60
C ASN A 8 18.55 12.39 -13.04
N GLY A 9 18.08 13.35 -12.23
CA GLY A 9 16.82 13.30 -11.47
C GLY A 9 15.53 13.30 -12.31
N TRP A 10 15.61 12.79 -13.54
CA TRP A 10 14.54 12.66 -14.52
C TRP A 10 14.16 11.20 -14.82
N ARG A 11 14.92 10.22 -14.31
CA ARG A 11 14.65 8.80 -14.58
C ARG A 11 14.09 8.13 -13.34
N ILE A 12 12.90 7.56 -13.47
CA ILE A 12 12.28 6.75 -12.42
C ILE A 12 13.07 5.44 -12.35
N ASP A 13 13.43 5.00 -11.14
CA ASP A 13 13.95 3.65 -10.90
C ASP A 13 12.77 2.69 -10.65
N PRO A 14 12.40 1.83 -11.62
CA PRO A 14 11.22 0.99 -11.49
C PRO A 14 11.31 -0.03 -10.36
N ASP A 15 12.50 -0.52 -10.05
CA ASP A 15 12.67 -1.56 -9.03
C ASP A 15 12.55 -0.96 -7.63
N THR A 16 13.09 0.24 -7.43
CA THR A 16 12.86 1.00 -6.20
C THR A 16 11.38 1.32 -6.02
N VAL A 17 10.67 1.77 -7.06
CA VAL A 17 9.23 2.05 -6.96
C VAL A 17 8.44 0.79 -6.64
N ARG A 18 8.68 -0.34 -7.34
CA ARG A 18 8.01 -1.63 -7.06
C ARG A 18 8.24 -2.10 -5.62
N THR A 19 9.46 -1.91 -5.11
CA THR A 19 9.81 -2.25 -3.72
C THR A 19 8.99 -1.43 -2.73
N VAL A 20 8.90 -0.11 -2.93
CA VAL A 20 8.11 0.79 -2.08
C VAL A 20 6.63 0.45 -2.14
N LEU A 21 6.07 0.19 -3.33
CA LEU A 21 4.67 -0.21 -3.49
C LEU A 21 4.37 -1.53 -2.76
N THR A 22 5.27 -2.51 -2.87
CA THR A 22 5.15 -3.80 -2.17
C THR A 22 5.20 -3.61 -0.65
N ALA A 23 6.16 -2.84 -0.14
CA ALA A 23 6.26 -2.53 1.28
C ALA A 23 4.99 -1.83 1.80
N THR A 24 4.49 -0.84 1.05
CA THR A 24 3.26 -0.10 1.41
C THR A 24 2.05 -1.04 1.47
N ARG A 25 1.93 -1.98 0.53
CA ARG A 25 0.84 -2.98 0.52
C ARG A 25 0.94 -3.95 1.70
N ASN A 26 2.16 -4.33 2.10
CA ASN A 26 2.39 -5.15 3.28
C ASN A 26 2.00 -4.40 4.57
N ASP A 27 2.37 -3.12 4.68
CA ASP A 27 2.00 -2.29 5.84
C ASP A 27 0.47 -2.15 5.98
N LEU A 28 -0.25 -2.01 4.86
CA LEU A 28 -1.71 -2.03 4.84
C LEU A 28 -2.30 -3.35 5.36
N SER A 29 -1.73 -4.50 4.95
CA SER A 29 -2.18 -5.81 5.46
C SER A 29 -2.01 -5.96 7.00
N GLY A 30 -1.07 -5.21 7.57
CA GLY A 30 -0.90 -5.08 9.01
C GLY A 30 -2.08 -4.40 9.70
N LEU A 31 -2.72 -3.41 9.04
CA LEU A 31 -3.90 -2.73 9.56
C LEU A 31 -5.13 -3.65 9.62
N ASP A 32 -5.32 -4.50 8.61
CA ASP A 32 -6.39 -5.51 8.62
C ASP A 32 -6.20 -6.53 9.74
N THR A 33 -4.95 -6.97 9.93
CA THR A 33 -4.58 -7.87 11.04
C THR A 33 -4.88 -7.23 12.40
N ALA A 34 -4.49 -5.96 12.57
CA ALA A 34 -4.77 -5.21 13.80
C ALA A 34 -6.28 -5.03 14.04
N LYS A 35 -7.05 -4.72 12.99
CA LYS A 35 -8.51 -4.63 13.05
C LYS A 35 -9.14 -5.94 13.49
N ALA A 36 -8.73 -7.06 12.90
CA ALA A 36 -9.22 -8.38 13.29
C ALA A 36 -8.89 -8.71 14.76
N ALA A 37 -7.67 -8.37 15.20
CA ALA A 37 -7.24 -8.56 16.59
C ALA A 37 -8.08 -7.73 17.58
N VAL A 38 -8.38 -6.47 17.26
CA VAL A 38 -9.23 -5.60 18.08
C VAL A 38 -10.65 -6.14 18.16
N THR A 39 -11.25 -6.52 17.03
CA THR A 39 -12.60 -7.12 17.01
C THR A 39 -12.66 -8.36 17.90
N LYS A 40 -11.70 -9.27 17.75
CA LYS A 40 -11.63 -10.50 18.56
C LYS A 40 -11.41 -10.22 20.04
N ALA A 41 -10.60 -9.21 20.39
CA ALA A 41 -10.38 -8.79 21.76
C ALA A 41 -11.67 -8.22 22.39
N ILE A 42 -12.44 -7.43 21.64
CA ILE A 42 -13.72 -6.88 22.07
C ILE A 42 -14.75 -8.00 22.27
N GLU A 43 -14.85 -8.95 21.34
CA GLU A 43 -15.74 -10.12 21.47
C GLU A 43 -15.38 -10.97 22.69
N GLY A 44 -14.10 -11.29 22.87
CA GLY A 44 -13.61 -12.06 24.01
C GLY A 44 -13.85 -11.36 25.35
N ALA A 45 -13.60 -10.05 25.42
CA ALA A 45 -13.88 -9.26 26.62
C ALA A 45 -15.39 -9.18 26.91
N SER A 46 -16.22 -9.03 25.88
CA SER A 46 -17.68 -8.94 26.04
C SER A 46 -18.30 -10.23 26.57
N ALA A 47 -17.69 -11.39 26.28
CA ALA A 47 -18.16 -12.69 26.72
C ALA A 47 -17.96 -12.96 28.23
N VAL A 48 -17.05 -12.24 28.89
CA VAL A 48 -16.68 -12.49 30.30
C VAL A 48 -17.10 -11.39 31.28
N VAL A 49 -17.72 -10.31 30.77
CA VAL A 49 -18.16 -9.16 31.58
C VAL A 49 -19.68 -9.09 31.72
N GLY A 50 -20.16 -8.29 32.67
CA GLY A 50 -21.58 -8.03 32.85
C GLY A 50 -22.20 -7.21 31.69
N PRO A 51 -23.54 -7.22 31.56
CA PRO A 51 -24.25 -6.70 30.39
C PRO A 51 -24.02 -5.21 30.12
N LYS A 52 -23.84 -4.38 31.17
CA LYS A 52 -23.53 -2.95 31.01
C LYS A 52 -22.15 -2.72 30.39
N THR A 53 -21.15 -3.50 30.80
CA THR A 53 -19.78 -3.41 30.27
C THR A 53 -19.72 -3.96 28.84
N ALA A 54 -20.42 -5.05 28.55
CA ALA A 54 -20.55 -5.59 27.20
C ALA A 54 -21.18 -4.57 26.23
N ALA A 55 -22.22 -3.85 26.66
CA ALA A 55 -22.81 -2.78 25.86
C ALA A 55 -21.84 -1.61 25.58
N ALA A 56 -21.01 -1.24 26.56
CA ALA A 56 -19.97 -0.22 26.37
C ALA A 56 -18.88 -0.69 25.40
N LEU A 57 -18.48 -1.96 25.46
CA LEU A 57 -17.55 -2.58 24.50
C LEU A 57 -18.13 -2.64 23.08
N ALA A 58 -19.44 -2.90 22.94
CA ALA A 58 -20.12 -2.87 21.65
C ALA A 58 -20.07 -1.46 21.01
N LEU A 59 -20.17 -0.39 21.80
CA LEU A 59 -20.01 0.99 21.29
C LEU A 59 -18.59 1.23 20.74
N ILE A 60 -17.57 0.59 21.32
CA ILE A 60 -16.19 0.65 20.82
C ILE A 60 -16.06 -0.12 19.49
N SER A 61 -16.76 -1.24 19.32
CA SER A 61 -16.81 -1.94 18.02
C SER A 61 -17.52 -1.13 16.92
N GLY A 62 -18.49 -0.30 17.30
CA GLY A 62 -19.14 0.67 16.41
C GLY A 62 -18.35 1.95 16.18
N ASN A 63 -17.12 2.06 16.70
CA ASN A 63 -16.34 3.28 16.65
C ASN A 63 -15.90 3.60 15.19
N PRO A 64 -16.08 4.85 14.73
CA PRO A 64 -15.68 5.28 13.39
C PRO A 64 -14.21 5.04 13.05
N LEU A 65 -13.34 4.80 14.04
CA LEU A 65 -11.95 4.38 13.83
C LEU A 65 -11.82 3.17 12.87
N LEU A 66 -12.62 2.12 13.07
CA LEU A 66 -12.53 0.90 12.23
C LEU A 66 -13.01 1.15 10.79
N SER A 67 -13.98 2.04 10.62
CA SER A 67 -14.46 2.49 9.31
C SER A 67 -13.44 3.39 8.61
N GLN A 68 -12.74 4.25 9.37
CA GLN A 68 -11.66 5.09 8.85
C GLN A 68 -10.46 4.26 8.41
N ILE A 69 -10.09 3.21 9.14
CA ILE A 69 -9.03 2.27 8.73
C ILE A 69 -9.36 1.64 7.37
N ALA A 70 -10.61 1.18 7.18
CA ALA A 70 -11.05 0.63 5.90
C ALA A 70 -11.03 1.66 4.76
N ALA A 71 -11.38 2.93 5.06
CA ALA A 71 -11.30 4.01 4.07
C ALA A 71 -9.85 4.34 3.68
N VAL A 72 -8.93 4.35 4.64
CA VAL A 72 -7.49 4.51 4.39
C VAL A 72 -6.95 3.37 3.56
N ASP A 73 -7.28 2.12 3.92
CA ASP A 73 -6.85 0.95 3.16
C ASP A 73 -7.31 1.00 1.69
N SER A 74 -8.58 1.32 1.46
CA SER A 74 -9.12 1.49 0.11
C SER A 74 -8.43 2.63 -0.67
N ALA A 75 -8.20 3.77 -0.03
CA ALA A 75 -7.58 4.92 -0.67
C ALA A 75 -6.12 4.65 -1.04
N VAL A 76 -5.33 4.10 -0.10
CA VAL A 76 -3.92 3.78 -0.34
C VAL A 76 -3.79 2.63 -1.34
N GLY A 77 -4.62 1.59 -1.26
CA GLY A 77 -4.67 0.51 -2.25
C GLY A 77 -4.90 1.03 -3.67
N LYS A 78 -5.82 1.98 -3.85
CA LYS A 78 -6.06 2.63 -5.14
C LYS A 78 -4.84 3.42 -5.63
N VAL A 79 -4.16 4.15 -4.75
CA VAL A 79 -2.93 4.89 -5.10
C VAL A 79 -1.82 3.94 -5.53
N ILE A 80 -1.66 2.82 -4.83
CA ILE A 80 -0.70 1.76 -5.20
C ILE A 80 -1.01 1.26 -6.62
N ASP A 81 -2.25 0.87 -6.87
CA ASP A 81 -2.65 0.31 -8.18
C ASP A 81 -2.48 1.32 -9.32
N GLN A 82 -2.83 2.60 -9.08
CA GLN A 82 -2.63 3.66 -10.08
C GLN A 82 -1.14 3.95 -10.33
N THR A 83 -0.31 3.89 -9.29
CA THR A 83 1.14 4.12 -9.41
C THR A 83 1.81 2.94 -10.13
N GLN A 84 1.37 1.72 -9.87
CA GLN A 84 1.81 0.52 -10.59
C GLN A 84 1.51 0.66 -12.10
N LEU A 85 0.27 1.05 -12.46
CA LEU A 85 -0.11 1.28 -13.85
C LEU A 85 0.74 2.35 -14.53
N ALA A 86 1.00 3.47 -13.84
CA ALA A 86 1.85 4.53 -14.36
C ALA A 86 3.30 4.05 -14.57
N LEU A 87 3.82 3.22 -13.66
CA LEU A 87 5.17 2.67 -13.76
C LEU A 87 5.29 1.66 -14.92
N ASP A 88 4.28 0.83 -15.13
CA ASP A 88 4.26 -0.14 -16.21
C ASP A 88 4.24 0.59 -17.57
N ALA A 89 3.44 1.65 -17.71
CA ALA A 89 3.43 2.51 -18.89
C ALA A 89 4.78 3.21 -19.12
N TYR A 90 5.43 3.68 -18.05
CA TYR A 90 6.76 4.27 -18.12
C TYR A 90 7.81 3.26 -18.64
N THR A 91 7.81 2.05 -18.08
CA THR A 91 8.76 0.99 -18.45
C THR A 91 8.55 0.56 -19.91
N GLN A 92 7.30 0.39 -20.33
CA GLN A 92 6.95 0.07 -21.71
C GLN A 92 7.44 1.15 -22.68
N GLY A 93 7.24 2.43 -22.35
CA GLY A 93 7.73 3.53 -23.17
C GLY A 93 9.26 3.54 -23.30
N ASP A 94 9.98 3.25 -22.21
CA ASP A 94 11.44 3.13 -22.23
C ASP A 94 11.91 1.97 -23.13
N ASP A 95 11.23 0.83 -23.09
CA ASP A 95 11.53 -0.35 -23.92
C ASP A 95 11.26 -0.10 -25.43
N GLU A 96 10.15 0.59 -25.74
CA GLU A 96 9.80 0.98 -27.11
C GLU A 96 10.84 1.97 -27.68
N MET A 97 11.27 2.95 -26.89
CA MET A 97 12.32 3.90 -27.29
C MET A 97 13.66 3.20 -27.52
N ALA A 98 14.05 2.28 -26.63
CA ALA A 98 15.29 1.50 -26.79
C ALA A 98 15.25 0.65 -28.07
N THR A 99 14.11 0.01 -28.34
CA THR A 99 13.89 -0.79 -29.56
C THR A 99 14.00 0.06 -30.81
N ASN A 100 13.31 1.20 -30.86
CA ASN A 100 13.35 2.12 -32.01
C ASN A 100 14.75 2.68 -32.26
N LEU A 101 15.50 3.01 -31.20
CA LEU A 101 16.89 3.48 -31.31
C LEU A 101 17.79 2.40 -31.92
N SER A 102 17.65 1.15 -31.49
CA SER A 102 18.41 0.02 -32.00
C SER A 102 18.13 -0.28 -33.48
N GLN A 103 16.90 -0.05 -33.94
CA GLN A 103 16.50 -0.24 -35.33
C GLN A 103 16.91 0.94 -36.24
N GLY A 104 16.96 2.17 -35.70
CA GLY A 104 17.37 3.37 -36.43
C GLY A 104 18.89 3.54 -36.58
N ALA A 105 19.68 3.05 -35.62
CA ALA A 105 21.15 3.15 -35.63
C ALA A 105 21.85 2.27 -36.68
N GLY A 106 21.11 1.44 -37.41
CA GLY A 106 21.61 0.56 -38.47
C GLY A 106 21.42 1.09 -39.90
N ARG A 107 21.07 2.37 -40.08
CA ARG A 107 20.95 3.02 -41.40
C ARG A 107 21.95 4.14 -41.59
#